data_AF-A0A520FRQ2-F1
#
_entry.id   AF-A0A520FRQ2-F1
#
_cell.length_a   1.000
_cell.length_b   1.000
_cell.length_c   1.000
_cell.angle_alpha   90.00
_cell.angle_beta   90.00
_cell.angle_gamma   90.00
#
_symmetry.space_group_name_H-M   'P 1'
#
loop_
_entity.id
_entity.type
_entity.pdbx_description
1 polymer ?
#
loop_
_entity_poly.entity_id
_entity_poly.type
_entity_poly.pdbx_seq_one_letter_code
_entity_poly.pdbx_strand_id
1 'polypeptide(L)'
;MLSQGPTASVTICALDFGDFLDLACAQIRRYGSSEPIIPRAQIALLGSVSTAATVDVSTRRADAARQLDLILCDAERCIQQPADFEPVRSDGAALTQELARPADGR
;
A
#
# COMPACT_ATOMS: atom_id res chain seq x y z
N MET A 1 16.13 21.41 -13.91
CA MET A 1 14.76 21.41 -13.34
C MET A 1 14.03 20.20 -13.91
N LEU A 2 13.81 19.15 -13.12
CA LEU A 2 13.04 17.99 -13.56
C LEU A 2 11.56 18.37 -13.50
N SER A 3 10.88 18.31 -14.65
CA SER A 3 9.44 18.54 -14.76
C SER A 3 8.71 17.49 -13.94
N GLN A 4 7.89 17.93 -12.97
CA GLN A 4 6.91 17.08 -12.33
C GLN A 4 5.95 16.55 -13.42
N GLY A 5 5.67 15.25 -13.41
CA GLY A 5 4.74 14.64 -14.36
C GLY A 5 3.31 15.17 -14.19
N PRO A 6 2.39 14.88 -15.13
CA PRO A 6 1.01 15.31 -15.00
C PRO A 6 0.39 14.76 -13.70
N THR A 7 -0.23 15.65 -12.92
CA THR A 7 -0.92 15.30 -11.67
C THR A 7 -2.41 15.24 -11.91
N ALA A 8 -3.08 14.17 -11.47
CA ALA A 8 -4.52 14.04 -11.46
C ALA A 8 -5.01 13.92 -10.01
N SER A 9 -6.21 14.43 -9.72
CA SER A 9 -6.87 14.28 -8.41
C SER A 9 -8.28 13.74 -8.58
N VAL A 10 -8.74 12.96 -7.61
CA VAL A 10 -10.09 12.39 -7.55
C VAL A 10 -10.70 12.80 -6.21
N THR A 11 -11.90 13.38 -6.24
CA THR A 11 -12.67 13.72 -5.03
C THR A 11 -13.88 12.81 -4.96
N ILE A 12 -14.05 12.12 -3.83
CA ILE A 12 -15.13 11.16 -3.61
C ILE A 12 -15.90 11.62 -2.38
N CYS A 13 -17.21 11.89 -2.54
CA CYS A 13 -18.04 12.45 -1.48
C CYS A 13 -18.72 11.40 -0.59
N ALA A 14 -18.53 10.11 -0.85
CA ALA A 14 -19.36 9.04 -0.29
C ALA A 14 -18.60 7.95 0.51
N LEU A 15 -17.26 7.93 0.45
CA LEU A 15 -16.43 6.96 1.14
C LEU A 15 -15.40 7.71 1.99
N ASP A 16 -15.16 7.23 3.20
CA ASP A 16 -13.98 7.69 3.94
C ASP A 16 -12.69 7.13 3.29
N PHE A 17 -11.55 7.62 3.75
CA PHE A 17 -10.26 7.21 3.17
C PHE A 17 -10.04 5.70 3.26
N GLY A 18 -10.42 5.09 4.38
CA GLY A 18 -10.22 3.66 4.63
C GLY A 18 -11.05 2.81 3.67
N ASP A 19 -12.32 3.18 3.48
CA ASP A 19 -13.22 2.51 2.54
C ASP A 19 -12.73 2.63 1.09
N PHE A 20 -12.27 3.83 0.70
CA PHE A 20 -11.72 4.03 -0.63
C PHE A 20 -10.44 3.22 -0.85
N LEU A 21 -9.55 3.21 0.15
CA LEU A 21 -8.31 2.44 0.09
C LEU A 21 -8.60 0.94 -0.01
N ASP A 22 -9.57 0.43 0.74
CA ASP A 22 -10.00 -0.96 0.64
C ASP A 22 -10.54 -1.29 -0.76
N LEU A 23 -11.44 -0.46 -1.29
CA LEU A 23 -11.97 -0.64 -2.64
C LEU A 23 -10.85 -0.69 -3.70
N ALA A 24 -9.88 0.23 -3.60
CA ALA A 24 -8.76 0.30 -4.53
C ALA A 24 -7.82 -0.91 -4.43
N CYS A 25 -7.58 -1.41 -3.22
CA CYS A 25 -6.67 -2.52 -2.98
C CYS A 25 -7.31 -3.90 -3.23
N ALA A 26 -8.61 -4.06 -2.93
CA ALA A 26 -9.28 -5.36 -2.89
C ALA A 26 -9.25 -6.11 -4.22
N GLN A 27 -9.52 -5.43 -5.34
CA GLN A 27 -9.55 -6.08 -6.65
C GLN A 27 -8.16 -6.49 -7.12
N ILE A 28 -7.17 -5.60 -6.97
CA ILE A 28 -5.78 -5.87 -7.35
C ILE A 28 -5.23 -7.05 -6.53
N ARG A 29 -5.51 -7.09 -5.23
CA ARG A 29 -5.11 -8.20 -4.36
C ARG A 29 -5.79 -9.51 -4.77
N ARG A 30 -7.12 -9.50 -4.90
CA ARG A 30 -7.92 -10.70 -5.24
C ARG A 30 -7.47 -11.39 -6.53
N TYR A 31 -7.07 -10.63 -7.54
CA TYR A 31 -6.72 -11.17 -8.86
C TYR A 31 -5.22 -11.17 -9.17
N GLY A 32 -4.42 -10.41 -8.42
CA GLY A 32 -3.00 -10.21 -8.70
C GLY A 32 -2.03 -10.89 -7.73
N SER A 33 -2.49 -11.36 -6.57
CA SER A 33 -1.60 -11.87 -5.51
C SER A 33 -0.74 -13.09 -5.88
N SER A 34 -1.04 -13.81 -6.96
CA SER A 34 -0.22 -14.94 -7.43
C SER A 34 1.04 -14.51 -8.18
N GLU A 35 1.08 -13.27 -8.71
CA GLU A 35 2.18 -12.77 -9.52
C GLU A 35 3.02 -11.78 -8.70
N PRO A 36 4.27 -12.11 -8.31
CA PRO A 36 5.05 -11.34 -7.33
C PRO A 36 5.22 -9.85 -7.64
N ILE A 37 5.24 -9.46 -8.91
CA ILE A 37 5.39 -8.04 -9.28
C ILE A 37 4.19 -7.19 -8.82
N ILE A 38 3.00 -7.79 -8.73
CA ILE A 38 1.76 -7.09 -8.39
C ILE A 38 1.71 -6.68 -6.91
N PRO A 39 1.86 -7.57 -5.91
CA PRO A 39 1.87 -7.16 -4.51
C PRO A 39 3.03 -6.21 -4.21
N ARG A 40 4.19 -6.35 -4.88
CA ARG A 40 5.31 -5.39 -4.74
C ARG A 40 4.94 -3.99 -5.23
N ALA A 41 4.32 -3.88 -6.39
CA ALA A 41 3.83 -2.60 -6.90
C ALA A 41 2.75 -2.00 -5.97
N GLN A 42 1.91 -2.86 -5.40
CA GLN A 42 0.89 -2.46 -4.43
C GLN A 42 1.50 -1.94 -3.12
N ILE A 43 2.55 -2.58 -2.60
CA ILE A 43 3.31 -2.12 -1.43
C ILE A 43 3.94 -0.75 -1.72
N ALA A 44 4.59 -0.57 -2.88
CA ALA A 44 5.16 0.71 -3.28
C ALA A 44 4.10 1.82 -3.41
N LEU A 45 2.91 1.48 -3.91
CA LEU A 45 1.77 2.39 -3.96
C LEU A 45 1.30 2.79 -2.56
N LEU A 46 1.19 1.84 -1.62
CA LEU A 46 0.82 2.13 -0.24
C LEU A 46 1.86 3.04 0.46
N GLY A 47 3.15 2.83 0.21
CA GLY A 47 4.20 3.73 0.71
C GLY A 47 4.05 5.15 0.17
N SER A 48 3.75 5.29 -1.12
CA SER A 48 3.50 6.58 -1.75
C SER A 48 2.28 7.29 -1.16
N VAL A 49 1.16 6.56 -0.99
CA VAL A 49 -0.07 7.08 -0.37
C VAL A 49 0.17 7.53 1.07
N SER A 50 0.93 6.74 1.84
CA SER A 50 1.23 7.01 3.25
C SER A 50 2.15 8.22 3.42
N THR A 51 3.06 8.45 2.47
CA THR A 51 3.92 9.65 2.42
C THR A 51 3.15 10.90 1.97
N ALA A 52 2.18 10.74 1.06
CA ALA A 52 1.38 11.85 0.55
C ALA A 52 0.27 12.32 1.53
N ALA A 53 -0.01 11.56 2.59
CA ALA A 53 -1.00 11.92 3.59
C ALA A 53 -0.58 13.16 4.39
N THR A 54 -1.37 14.24 4.30
CA THR A 54 -1.15 15.50 5.04
C THR A 54 -2.19 15.76 6.12
N VAL A 55 -3.25 14.96 6.16
CA VAL A 55 -4.34 15.05 7.15
C VAL A 55 -4.61 13.66 7.72
N ASP A 56 -5.01 13.60 8.99
CA ASP A 56 -5.29 12.36 9.72
C ASP A 56 -4.19 11.31 9.56
N VAL A 57 -2.93 11.76 9.58
CA VAL A 57 -1.76 10.96 9.16
C VAL A 57 -1.67 9.65 9.93
N SER A 58 -1.95 9.66 11.24
CA SER A 58 -1.97 8.45 12.07
C SER A 58 -3.02 7.44 11.59
N THR A 59 -4.26 7.88 11.38
CA THR A 59 -5.36 7.02 10.91
C THR A 59 -5.07 6.49 9.51
N ARG A 60 -4.63 7.34 8.58
CA ARG A 60 -4.32 6.93 7.20
C ARG A 60 -3.16 5.95 7.13
N ARG A 61 -2.13 6.12 7.97
CA ARG A 61 -1.04 5.15 8.10
C ARG A 61 -1.52 3.83 8.69
N ALA A 62 -2.44 3.86 9.66
CA ALA A 62 -3.07 2.65 10.19
C ALA A 62 -3.91 1.91 9.13
N ASP A 63 -4.64 2.65 8.28
CA ASP A 63 -5.38 2.06 7.16
C ASP A 63 -4.45 1.43 6.12
N ALA A 64 -3.34 2.10 5.79
CA ALA A 64 -2.31 1.56 4.91
C ALA A 64 -1.65 0.30 5.50
N ALA A 65 -1.37 0.28 6.81
CA ALA A 65 -0.83 -0.89 7.50
C ALA A 65 -1.79 -2.09 7.42
N ARG A 66 -3.09 -1.86 7.62
CA ARG A 66 -4.10 -2.92 7.48
C ARG A 66 -4.14 -3.50 6.07
N GLN A 67 -4.06 -2.66 5.04
CA GLN A 67 -4.02 -3.14 3.65
C GLN A 67 -2.72 -3.88 3.34
N LEU A 68 -1.59 -3.43 3.87
CA LEU A 68 -0.31 -4.13 3.78
C LEU A 68 -0.39 -5.54 4.34
N ASP A 69 -0.97 -5.72 5.53
CA ASP A 69 -1.15 -7.03 6.16
C ASP A 69 -1.98 -7.98 5.27
N LEU A 70 -3.06 -7.48 4.68
CA LEU A 70 -3.90 -8.26 3.76
C LEU A 70 -3.15 -8.65 2.49
N ILE A 71 -2.34 -7.74 1.93
CA ILE A 71 -1.51 -8.01 0.75
C ILE A 71 -0.49 -9.09 1.05
N LEU A 72 0.20 -9.00 2.19
CA LEU A 72 1.20 -10.00 2.60
C LEU A 72 0.55 -11.37 2.83
N CYS A 73 -0.59 -11.43 3.53
CA CYS A 73 -1.32 -12.69 3.73
C CYS A 73 -1.73 -13.34 2.41
N ASP A 74 -2.27 -12.56 1.47
CA ASP A 74 -2.71 -13.10 0.19
C ASP A 74 -1.53 -13.47 -0.72
N ALA A 75 -0.43 -12.72 -0.69
CA ALA A 75 0.79 -13.05 -1.43
C ALA A 75 1.44 -14.34 -0.90
N GLU A 76 1.55 -14.49 0.43
CA GLU A 76 2.08 -15.71 1.06
C GLU A 76 1.24 -16.94 0.69
N ARG A 77 -0.09 -16.79 0.64
CA ARG A 77 -1.01 -17.88 0.29
C ARG A 77 -0.98 -18.24 -1.20
N CYS A 78 -0.79 -17.27 -2.09
CA CYS A 78 -0.99 -17.45 -3.53
C CYS A 78 0.30 -17.71 -4.32
N ILE A 79 1.44 -17.14 -3.89
CA ILE A 79 2.73 -17.32 -4.56
C ILE A 79 3.26 -18.73 -4.30
N GLN A 80 3.46 -19.51 -5.36
CA GLN A 80 3.80 -20.94 -5.23
C GLN A 80 5.24 -21.21 -4.81
N GLN A 81 6.17 -20.34 -5.23
CA GLN A 81 7.59 -20.50 -4.94
C GLN A 81 7.98 -19.59 -3.76
N PRO A 82 8.46 -20.13 -2.64
CA PRO A 82 8.87 -19.31 -1.50
C PRO A 82 9.92 -18.26 -1.84
N ALA A 83 10.83 -18.57 -2.78
CA ALA A 83 11.84 -17.64 -3.26
C ALA A 83 11.24 -16.39 -3.94
N ASP A 84 10.07 -16.52 -4.56
CA ASP A 84 9.38 -15.43 -5.23
C ASP A 84 8.56 -14.57 -4.24
N PHE A 85 8.22 -15.12 -3.07
CA PHE A 85 7.58 -14.37 -1.99
C PHE A 85 8.59 -13.55 -1.17
N GLU A 86 9.85 -13.99 -1.09
CA GLU A 86 10.89 -13.33 -0.29
C GLU A 86 11.03 -11.82 -0.57
N PRO A 87 11.06 -11.35 -1.84
CA PRO A 87 11.11 -9.91 -2.12
C PRO A 87 9.84 -9.17 -1.65
N VAL A 88 8.66 -9.80 -1.76
CA VAL A 88 7.39 -9.22 -1.29
C VAL A 88 7.43 -9.02 0.23
N ARG A 89 7.89 -10.04 0.95
CA ARG A 89 8.08 -9.99 2.41
C ARG A 89 9.07 -8.90 2.81
N SER A 90 10.20 -8.79 2.11
CA SER A 90 11.20 -7.75 2.37
C SER A 90 10.64 -6.35 2.16
N ASP A 91 9.93 -6.12 1.04
CA ASP A 91 9.30 -4.84 0.73
C ASP A 91 8.25 -4.49 1.79
N GLY A 92 7.45 -5.47 2.23
CA GLY A 92 6.45 -5.28 3.28
C GLY A 92 7.05 -4.99 4.66
N ALA A 93 8.14 -5.64 5.02
CA ALA A 93 8.87 -5.35 6.26
C ALA A 93 9.41 -3.91 6.28
N ALA A 94 9.96 -3.45 5.15
CA ALA A 94 10.45 -2.07 5.01
C ALA A 94 9.31 -1.05 5.19
N LEU A 95 8.16 -1.26 4.52
CA LEU A 95 7.02 -0.36 4.67
C LEU A 95 6.43 -0.41 6.10
N THR A 96 6.40 -1.57 6.74
CA THR A 96 5.94 -1.69 8.14
C THR A 96 6.76 -0.79 9.07
N GLN A 97 8.08 -0.79 8.92
CA GLN A 97 8.97 0.08 9.69
C GLN A 97 8.73 1.56 9.40
N GLU A 98 8.44 1.91 8.15
CA GLU A 98 8.11 3.28 7.76
C GLU A 98 6.79 3.76 8.36
N LEU A 99 5.74 2.92 8.31
CA LEU A 99 4.43 3.23 8.86
C LEU A 99 4.43 3.34 10.38
N ALA A 100 5.28 2.55 11.05
CA ALA A 100 5.47 2.59 12.50
C ALA A 100 6.28 3.81 12.97
N ARG A 101 7.02 4.48 12.07
CA ARG A 101 7.74 5.71 12.40
C ARG A 101 6.73 6.79 12.80
N PRO A 102 7.00 7.58 13.84
CA PRO A 102 6.20 8.77 14.13
C PRO A 102 6.03 9.62 12.88
N ALA A 103 4.83 10.16 12.68
CA ALA A 103 4.64 11.21 11.69
C ALA A 103 5.37 12.45 12.24
N ASP A 104 6.63 12.64 11.83
CA ASP A 104 7.32 13.90 12.12
C ASP A 104 6.43 15.04 11.62
N GLY A 105 6.09 15.96 12.52
CA GLY A 105 5.16 17.05 12.23
C GLY A 105 5.63 17.84 11.03
N ARG A 106 4.98 17.61 9.88
CA ARG A 106 5.19 18.33 8.63
C ARG A 106 3.88 18.98 8.24
#